data_AF-A0A835YIH9-F1
#
_entry.id   AF-A0A835YIH9-F1
#
_cell.length_a   1.000
_cell.length_b   1.000
_cell.length_c   1.000
_cell.angle_alpha   90.00
_cell.angle_beta   90.00
_cell.angle_gamma   90.00
#
_symmetry.space_group_name_H-M   'P 1'
#
loop_
_entity.id
_entity.type
_entity.pdbx_description
1 polymer ?
#
loop_
_entity_poly.entity_id
_entity_poly.type
_entity_poly.pdbx_seq_one_letter_code
_entity_poly.pdbx_strand_id
1 'polypeptide(L)'
;MASVVLNLDGRMIEGRGGGVRRRAAHQPADARDEVFGDWEGAHGHPSAKGRQADKEHRLAVRRRCGLRLDLAGALLLLLQPGLELLTPSFLPNLPAYSIEAASAVGLVLLLWRILCFRRWRDEEAQVPRFLLCFVAMLAELTVENCVVWLVSAWDLRKEHDIPGLQDNVGIAAKWLAARSDWARLFVGARAVDTLRFLVLLLALAFSVLWEQVPYSGFGIMARAVLTICCSRILRMCCFMSTVLPNPRPGCYAKRFPPVPEGLWATIRAGYTTIRGFGGCNDLIFSGHAAFWMLAPLAWRTYYPGHRLTTWLLWLALFHACINDVVTLQHYSVDMLLAVVVTWAVWDWLQWVYPPAETVLPKRPPGQARDKLNPAVLALIIGCLLVAGIIVIAGKA
;
A
#
# COMPACT_ATOMS: atom_id res chain seq x y z
N MET A 1 5.98 -31.13 31.20
CA MET A 1 6.16 -30.79 32.64
C MET A 1 7.12 -29.62 32.68
N ALA A 2 6.57 -28.41 32.73
CA ALA A 2 6.39 -27.61 33.94
C ALA A 2 7.58 -26.67 34.12
N SER A 3 7.36 -25.46 33.61
CA SER A 3 8.24 -24.30 33.66
C SER A 3 8.51 -23.90 35.10
N VAL A 4 9.79 -23.76 35.45
CA VAL A 4 10.23 -23.20 36.72
C VAL A 4 10.40 -21.70 36.54
N VAL A 5 9.48 -20.93 37.11
CA VAL A 5 9.62 -19.49 37.33
C VAL A 5 10.12 -19.32 38.76
N LEU A 6 11.35 -18.84 38.92
CA LEU A 6 11.91 -18.39 40.18
C LEU A 6 11.39 -16.99 40.48
N ASN A 7 10.80 -16.78 41.66
CA ASN A 7 10.56 -15.45 42.21
C ASN A 7 11.52 -15.20 43.38
N LEU A 8 12.03 -13.98 43.42
CA LEU A 8 12.96 -13.43 44.40
C LEU A 8 12.21 -13.20 45.72
N ASP A 9 12.36 -14.12 46.67
CA ASP A 9 12.42 -13.89 48.12
C ASP A 9 12.21 -15.23 48.85
N GLY A 10 13.31 -15.94 49.04
CA GLY A 10 13.33 -17.28 49.63
C GLY A 10 12.97 -17.32 51.11
N ARG A 11 11.69 -17.56 51.43
CA ARG A 11 11.26 -18.07 52.75
C ARG A 11 10.14 -19.10 52.62
N MET A 12 10.36 -20.28 53.22
CA MET A 12 9.36 -21.31 53.48
C MET A 12 8.54 -20.96 54.73
N ILE A 13 7.22 -21.17 54.68
CA ILE A 13 6.41 -21.49 55.86
C ILE A 13 5.39 -22.57 55.48
N GLU A 14 5.38 -23.64 56.27
CA GLU A 14 4.57 -24.84 56.12
C GLU A 14 3.35 -24.80 57.05
N GLY A 15 2.17 -25.12 56.49
CA GLY A 15 1.11 -25.95 57.10
C GLY A 15 0.24 -25.43 58.26
N ARG A 16 -1.09 -25.40 58.05
CA ARG A 16 -2.05 -26.36 58.68
C ARG A 16 -3.49 -26.15 58.21
N GLY A 17 -4.17 -27.27 57.94
CA GLY A 17 -5.56 -27.33 57.51
C GLY A 17 -6.59 -27.23 58.64
N GLY A 18 -7.85 -27.11 58.23
CA GLY A 18 -9.04 -27.21 59.08
C GLY A 18 -10.30 -27.13 58.24
N GLY A 19 -11.05 -28.23 58.16
CA GLY A 19 -12.25 -28.35 57.35
C GLY A 19 -13.55 -27.87 58.00
N VAL A 20 -14.57 -27.75 57.12
CA VAL A 20 -16.02 -27.91 57.34
C VAL A 20 -16.76 -26.86 58.18
N ARG A 21 -17.61 -26.06 57.50
CA ARG A 21 -19.04 -25.96 57.83
C ARG A 21 -19.84 -25.27 56.71
N ARG A 22 -20.82 -26.00 56.17
CA ARG A 22 -21.96 -25.46 55.40
C ARG A 22 -22.86 -24.66 56.35
N ARG A 23 -23.24 -23.44 55.96
CA ARG A 23 -24.54 -22.84 56.31
C ARG A 23 -25.00 -21.95 55.15
N ALA A 24 -26.22 -22.23 54.70
CA ALA A 24 -26.96 -21.44 53.75
C ALA A 24 -27.46 -20.14 54.39
N ALA A 25 -27.49 -19.05 53.63
CA ALA A 25 -28.65 -18.19 53.39
C ALA A 25 -28.23 -16.76 52.99
N HIS A 26 -28.99 -16.23 52.03
CA HIS A 26 -29.14 -14.82 51.63
C HIS A 26 -28.02 -14.12 50.85
N GLN A 27 -28.24 -14.11 49.53
CA GLN A 27 -27.96 -12.97 48.65
C GLN A 27 -28.63 -11.69 49.16
N PRO A 28 -27.95 -10.56 48.98
CA PRO A 28 -28.51 -9.44 48.25
C PRO A 28 -27.72 -9.23 46.95
N ALA A 29 -28.45 -9.22 45.85
CA ALA A 29 -28.01 -8.59 44.62
C ALA A 29 -27.88 -7.08 44.88
N ASP A 30 -26.69 -6.51 44.68
CA ASP A 30 -26.49 -5.34 43.83
C ASP A 30 -25.02 -4.89 43.84
N ALA A 31 -24.63 -4.18 42.80
CA ALA A 31 -23.37 -3.43 42.68
C ALA A 31 -22.08 -4.20 42.33
N ARG A 32 -22.07 -4.94 41.21
CA ARG A 32 -20.85 -5.16 40.39
C ARG A 32 -21.18 -5.38 38.91
N ASP A 33 -21.84 -4.43 38.25
CA ASP A 33 -22.01 -4.43 36.78
C ASP A 33 -21.98 -3.00 36.20
N GLU A 34 -21.07 -2.13 36.67
CA GLU A 34 -20.86 -0.79 36.10
C GLU A 34 -19.38 -0.50 35.79
N VAL A 35 -18.70 -1.34 35.00
CA VAL A 35 -17.43 -0.92 34.35
C VAL A 35 -17.24 -1.48 32.93
N PHE A 36 -18.14 -2.33 32.41
CA PHE A 36 -18.03 -2.89 31.04
C PHE A 36 -19.33 -2.74 30.23
N GLY A 37 -19.95 -1.56 30.28
CA GLY A 37 -21.05 -1.17 29.40
C GLY A 37 -20.56 -0.28 28.26
N ASP A 38 -21.04 -0.56 27.05
CA ASP A 38 -20.98 0.26 25.83
C ASP A 38 -19.64 0.40 25.08
N TRP A 39 -19.22 -0.70 24.45
CA TRP A 39 -18.51 -0.67 23.15
C TRP A 39 -19.36 -1.22 21.98
N GLU A 40 -20.68 -1.38 22.16
CA GLU A 40 -21.62 -1.83 21.10
C GLU A 40 -22.36 -0.67 20.39
N GLY A 41 -21.91 0.57 20.59
CA GLY A 41 -22.54 1.78 20.02
C GLY A 41 -21.82 2.37 18.81
N ALA A 42 -21.59 1.64 17.70
CA ALA A 42 -21.14 2.28 16.45
C ALA A 42 -21.49 1.56 15.12
N HIS A 43 -22.00 0.33 15.14
CA HIS A 43 -22.36 -0.38 13.91
C HIS A 43 -23.71 -1.07 14.04
N GLY A 44 -24.77 -0.26 14.12
CA GLY A 44 -26.13 -0.76 13.94
C GLY A 44 -26.23 -1.54 12.64
N HIS A 45 -26.59 -2.82 12.70
CA HIS A 45 -26.82 -3.63 11.52
C HIS A 45 -27.84 -2.91 10.62
N PRO A 46 -27.49 -2.57 9.37
CA PRO A 46 -28.38 -1.77 8.54
C PRO A 46 -29.70 -2.52 8.35
N SER A 47 -30.80 -1.81 8.62
CA SER A 47 -32.16 -2.28 8.35
C SER A 47 -32.24 -2.90 6.96
N ALA A 48 -33.09 -3.91 6.75
CA ALA A 48 -33.26 -4.54 5.45
C ALA A 48 -33.51 -3.51 4.32
N LYS A 49 -34.21 -2.42 4.63
CA LYS A 49 -34.40 -1.27 3.72
C LYS A 49 -33.08 -0.53 3.42
N GLY A 50 -32.24 -0.30 4.42
CA GLY A 50 -30.91 0.32 4.25
C GLY A 50 -29.96 -0.54 3.41
N ARG A 51 -29.99 -1.86 3.60
CA ARG A 51 -29.21 -2.81 2.77
C ARG A 51 -29.66 -2.82 1.31
N GLN A 52 -30.96 -2.67 1.06
CA GLN A 52 -31.50 -2.59 -0.29
C GLN A 52 -31.11 -1.26 -0.97
N ALA A 53 -31.24 -0.14 -0.26
CA ALA A 53 -30.83 1.18 -0.76
C ALA A 53 -29.32 1.25 -1.07
N ASP A 54 -28.46 0.67 -0.23
CA ASP A 54 -27.01 0.57 -0.50
C ASP A 54 -26.72 -0.28 -1.74
N LYS A 55 -27.41 -1.42 -1.91
CA LYS A 55 -27.29 -2.26 -3.12
C LYS A 55 -27.68 -1.50 -4.38
N GLU A 56 -28.80 -0.79 -4.34
CA GLU A 56 -29.30 0.02 -5.48
C GLU A 56 -28.34 1.16 -5.80
N HIS A 57 -27.83 1.85 -4.78
CA HIS A 57 -26.81 2.89 -4.93
C HIS A 57 -25.54 2.34 -5.60
N ARG A 58 -25.00 1.21 -5.10
CA ARG A 58 -23.81 0.57 -5.69
C ARG A 58 -24.03 0.13 -7.13
N LEU A 59 -25.23 -0.38 -7.45
CA LEU A 59 -25.60 -0.73 -8.83
C LEU A 59 -25.68 0.50 -9.72
N ALA A 60 -26.20 1.63 -9.20
CA ALA A 60 -26.25 2.89 -9.94
C ALA A 60 -24.85 3.44 -10.22
N VAL A 61 -23.93 3.40 -9.23
CA VAL A 61 -22.52 3.78 -9.42
C VAL A 61 -21.86 2.87 -10.45
N ARG A 62 -22.06 1.55 -10.35
CA ARG A 62 -21.52 0.56 -11.30
C ARG A 62 -21.92 0.85 -12.75
N ARG A 63 -23.18 1.20 -12.99
CA ARG A 63 -23.67 1.54 -14.35
C ARG A 63 -23.03 2.81 -14.91
N ARG A 64 -22.45 3.66 -14.07
CA ARG A 64 -21.72 4.87 -14.48
C ARG A 64 -20.25 4.60 -14.75
N CYS A 65 -19.71 3.46 -14.31
CA CYS A 65 -18.34 3.09 -14.58
C CYS A 65 -18.19 2.55 -16.01
N GLY A 66 -17.45 3.27 -16.87
CA GLY A 66 -17.27 2.87 -18.28
C GLY A 66 -16.34 1.66 -18.42
N LEU A 67 -16.57 0.75 -19.37
CA LEU A 67 -15.81 -0.51 -19.56
C LEU A 67 -14.36 -0.32 -20.05
N ARG A 68 -14.04 0.84 -20.64
CA ARG A 68 -12.76 1.06 -21.34
C ARG A 68 -11.57 1.01 -20.39
N LEU A 69 -11.75 1.50 -19.16
CA LEU A 69 -10.70 1.48 -18.15
C LEU A 69 -10.37 0.05 -17.71
N ASP A 70 -11.36 -0.85 -17.58
CA ASP A 70 -11.13 -2.27 -17.26
C ASP A 70 -10.35 -2.99 -18.37
N LEU A 71 -10.68 -2.73 -19.64
CA LEU A 71 -9.93 -3.32 -20.75
C LEU A 71 -8.50 -2.78 -20.81
N ALA A 72 -8.31 -1.48 -20.59
CA ALA A 72 -6.97 -0.87 -20.57
C ALA A 72 -6.12 -1.37 -19.41
N GLY A 73 -6.70 -1.52 -18.21
CA GLY A 73 -6.02 -2.05 -17.03
C GLY A 73 -5.64 -3.52 -17.20
N ALA A 74 -6.57 -4.35 -17.69
CA ALA A 74 -6.30 -5.75 -18.01
C ALA A 74 -5.22 -5.88 -19.10
N LEU A 75 -5.29 -5.06 -20.15
CA LEU A 75 -4.25 -5.03 -21.19
C LEU A 75 -2.90 -4.66 -20.57
N LEU A 76 -2.81 -3.61 -19.75
CA LEU A 76 -1.53 -3.20 -19.15
C LEU A 76 -0.91 -4.31 -18.28
N LEU A 77 -1.73 -5.07 -17.55
CA LEU A 77 -1.27 -6.17 -16.70
C LEU A 77 -0.90 -7.44 -17.48
N LEU A 78 -1.61 -7.73 -18.57
CA LEU A 78 -1.46 -8.98 -19.33
C LEU A 78 -0.55 -8.84 -20.55
N LEU A 79 -0.44 -7.65 -21.13
CA LEU A 79 0.27 -7.41 -22.39
C LEU A 79 1.74 -7.77 -22.25
N GLN A 80 2.42 -7.27 -21.22
CA GLN A 80 3.85 -7.55 -21.07
C GLN A 80 4.17 -9.02 -20.78
N PRO A 81 3.61 -9.68 -19.74
CA PRO A 81 3.88 -11.10 -19.52
C PRO A 81 3.39 -11.98 -20.67
N GLY A 82 2.30 -11.59 -21.35
CA GLY A 82 1.81 -12.28 -22.54
C GLY A 82 2.78 -12.17 -23.72
N LEU A 83 3.34 -10.98 -23.97
CA LEU A 83 4.35 -10.78 -25.01
C LEU A 83 5.69 -11.45 -24.66
N GLU A 84 6.13 -11.42 -23.40
CA GLU A 84 7.35 -12.12 -22.98
C GLU A 84 7.21 -13.65 -23.15
N LEU A 85 6.01 -14.21 -22.93
CA LEU A 85 5.73 -15.63 -23.11
C LEU A 85 5.59 -16.03 -24.59
N LEU A 86 4.93 -15.20 -25.41
CA LEU A 86 4.63 -15.50 -26.81
C LEU A 86 5.76 -15.13 -27.77
N THR A 87 6.50 -14.05 -27.49
CA THR A 87 7.53 -13.48 -28.36
C THR A 87 8.68 -12.87 -27.53
N PRO A 88 9.56 -13.69 -26.93
CA PRO A 88 10.66 -13.23 -26.07
C PRO A 88 11.62 -12.24 -26.75
N SER A 89 11.62 -12.15 -28.08
CA SER A 89 12.43 -11.25 -28.89
C SER A 89 11.67 -10.06 -29.50
N PHE A 90 10.36 -9.87 -29.29
CA PHE A 90 9.61 -8.80 -29.97
C PHE A 90 9.70 -7.44 -29.26
N LEU A 91 9.42 -7.40 -27.95
CA LEU A 91 9.50 -6.17 -27.15
C LEU A 91 10.88 -5.49 -27.18
N PRO A 92 12.02 -6.19 -27.03
CA PRO A 92 13.33 -5.56 -27.12
C PRO A 92 13.73 -5.12 -28.54
N ASN A 93 13.01 -5.60 -29.57
CA ASN A 93 13.25 -5.26 -30.98
C ASN A 93 12.28 -4.21 -31.54
N LEU A 94 11.35 -3.69 -30.72
CA LEU A 94 10.56 -2.53 -31.13
C LEU A 94 11.50 -1.33 -31.30
N PRO A 95 11.43 -0.61 -32.44
CA PRO A 95 12.19 0.62 -32.62
C PRO A 95 11.86 1.58 -31.47
N ALA A 96 12.88 2.09 -30.78
CA ALA A 96 12.71 3.06 -29.69
C ALA A 96 11.77 4.22 -30.09
N TYR A 97 11.87 4.63 -31.36
CA TYR A 97 11.04 5.66 -31.98
C TYR A 97 9.53 5.37 -31.92
N SER A 98 9.11 4.10 -31.99
CA SER A 98 7.68 3.73 -31.92
C SER A 98 7.12 3.89 -30.51
N ILE A 99 7.91 3.54 -29.49
CA ILE A 99 7.53 3.70 -28.08
C ILE A 99 7.51 5.19 -27.71
N GLU A 100 8.50 5.95 -28.17
CA GLU A 100 8.55 7.41 -28.00
C GLU A 100 7.36 8.10 -28.68
N ALA A 101 7.06 7.75 -29.93
CA ALA A 101 5.91 8.31 -30.64
C ALA A 101 4.58 7.97 -29.95
N ALA A 102 4.38 6.72 -29.53
CA ALA A 102 3.17 6.32 -28.80
C ALA A 102 3.03 7.07 -27.46
N SER A 103 4.14 7.24 -26.74
CA SER A 103 4.19 7.98 -25.48
C SER A 103 3.89 9.48 -25.69
N ALA A 104 4.44 10.08 -26.74
CA ALA A 104 4.19 11.47 -27.11
C ALA A 104 2.72 11.69 -27.48
N VAL A 105 2.13 10.81 -28.28
CA VAL A 105 0.69 10.84 -28.61
C VAL A 105 -0.15 10.72 -27.35
N GLY A 106 0.19 9.79 -26.45
CA GLY A 106 -0.48 9.62 -25.15
C GLY A 106 -0.43 10.89 -24.30
N LEU A 107 0.73 11.54 -24.23
CA LEU A 107 0.92 12.80 -23.51
C LEU A 107 0.09 13.94 -24.11
N VAL A 108 0.10 14.09 -25.43
CA VAL A 108 -0.71 15.11 -26.13
C VAL A 108 -2.21 14.89 -25.88
N LEU A 109 -2.67 13.64 -25.93
CA LEU A 109 -4.06 13.29 -25.63
C LEU A 109 -4.43 13.60 -24.18
N LEU A 110 -3.53 13.31 -23.24
CA LEU A 110 -3.73 13.63 -21.83
C LEU A 110 -3.81 15.15 -21.61
N LEU A 111 -2.88 15.92 -22.16
CA LEU A 111 -2.87 17.38 -22.07
C LEU A 111 -4.13 17.99 -22.69
N TRP A 112 -4.52 17.54 -23.89
CA TRP A 112 -5.76 17.95 -24.53
C TRP A 112 -6.97 17.68 -23.64
N ARG A 113 -7.02 16.51 -23.00
CA ARG A 113 -8.10 16.12 -22.10
C ARG A 113 -8.13 16.95 -20.82
N ILE A 114 -6.98 17.27 -20.23
CA ILE A 114 -6.86 18.17 -19.08
C ILE A 114 -7.44 19.55 -19.45
N LEU A 115 -7.03 20.12 -20.59
CA LEU A 115 -7.50 21.44 -21.03
C LEU A 115 -8.99 21.45 -21.40
N CYS A 116 -9.51 20.35 -21.94
CA CYS A 116 -10.93 20.24 -22.32
C CYS A 116 -11.83 19.68 -21.22
N PHE A 117 -11.27 19.33 -20.06
CA PHE A 117 -12.04 18.70 -18.99
C PHE A 117 -13.13 19.64 -18.48
N ARG A 118 -14.34 19.11 -18.34
CA ARG A 118 -15.51 19.95 -18.10
C ARG A 118 -15.68 20.30 -16.63
N ARG A 119 -15.29 19.40 -15.71
CA ARG A 119 -15.72 19.40 -14.30
C ARG A 119 -14.64 19.88 -13.34
N TRP A 120 -13.89 20.91 -13.73
CA TRP A 120 -12.79 21.42 -12.91
C TRP A 120 -13.23 21.89 -11.53
N ARG A 121 -14.45 22.40 -11.37
CA ARG A 121 -14.95 22.85 -10.07
C ARG A 121 -15.04 21.72 -9.04
N ASP A 122 -15.43 20.53 -9.48
CA ASP A 122 -15.54 19.34 -8.62
C ASP A 122 -14.15 18.86 -8.16
N GLU A 123 -13.16 18.92 -9.05
CA GLU A 123 -11.77 18.56 -8.76
C GLU A 123 -11.07 19.60 -7.87
N GLU A 124 -11.25 20.89 -8.18
CA GLU A 124 -10.69 22.03 -7.43
C GLU A 124 -11.09 21.98 -5.95
N ALA A 125 -12.32 21.57 -5.65
CA ALA A 125 -12.78 21.41 -4.27
C ALA A 125 -11.97 20.38 -3.47
N GLN A 126 -11.35 19.39 -4.13
CA GLN A 126 -10.55 18.34 -3.48
C GLN A 126 -9.05 18.66 -3.44
N VAL A 127 -8.58 19.66 -4.18
CA VAL A 127 -7.15 20.03 -4.26
C VAL A 127 -6.53 20.35 -2.90
N PRO A 128 -7.15 21.16 -2.00
CA PRO A 128 -6.54 21.47 -0.70
C PRO A 128 -6.31 20.23 0.16
N ARG A 129 -7.27 19.29 0.14
CA ARG A 129 -7.16 18.01 0.87
C ARG A 129 -6.04 17.15 0.28
N PHE A 130 -5.99 17.03 -1.04
CA PHE A 130 -4.91 16.31 -1.72
C PHE A 130 -3.53 16.90 -1.38
N LEU A 131 -3.39 18.23 -1.44
CA LEU A 131 -2.13 18.91 -1.11
C LEU A 131 -1.69 18.66 0.33
N LEU A 132 -2.62 18.72 1.30
CA LEU A 132 -2.31 18.42 2.69
C LEU A 132 -1.79 16.98 2.86
N CYS A 133 -2.50 16.01 2.28
CA CYS A 133 -2.08 14.60 2.32
C CYS A 133 -0.73 14.39 1.62
N PHE A 134 -0.50 15.07 0.49
CA PHE A 134 0.74 14.98 -0.28
C PHE A 134 1.94 15.56 0.46
N VAL A 135 1.78 16.72 1.10
CA VAL A 135 2.83 17.32 1.95
C VAL A 135 3.12 16.43 3.16
N ALA A 136 2.09 15.87 3.80
CA ALA A 136 2.27 14.92 4.90
C ALA A 136 3.06 13.68 4.47
N MET A 137 2.73 13.12 3.30
CA MET A 137 3.47 11.99 2.72
C MET A 137 4.92 12.37 2.38
N LEU A 138 5.18 13.54 1.80
CA LEU A 138 6.56 13.99 1.52
C LEU A 138 7.38 14.15 2.82
N ALA A 139 6.79 14.72 3.87
CA ALA A 139 7.43 14.83 5.17
C ALA A 139 7.69 13.45 5.80
N GLU A 140 6.76 12.52 5.65
CA GLU A 140 6.92 11.14 6.09
C GLU A 140 8.09 10.44 5.35
N LEU A 141 8.16 10.58 4.02
CA LEU A 141 9.25 9.97 3.23
C LEU A 141 10.64 10.47 3.66
N THR A 142 10.78 11.76 3.98
CA THR A 142 12.07 12.31 4.43
C THR A 142 12.45 11.79 5.80
N VAL A 143 11.48 11.69 6.72
CA VAL A 143 11.69 11.10 8.05
C VAL A 143 12.05 9.62 7.92
N GLU A 144 11.31 8.85 7.12
CA GLU A 144 11.58 7.42 6.94
C GLU A 144 12.99 7.18 6.39
N ASN A 145 13.42 7.92 5.36
CA ASN A 145 14.77 7.77 4.80
C ASN A 145 15.86 7.97 5.87
N CYS A 146 15.66 8.94 6.76
CA CYS A 146 16.56 9.17 7.88
C CYS A 146 16.49 8.00 8.88
N VAL A 147 15.29 7.62 9.32
CA VAL A 147 15.07 6.57 10.33
C VAL A 147 15.62 5.21 9.87
N VAL A 148 15.42 4.83 8.60
CA VAL A 148 16.00 3.62 7.99
C VAL A 148 17.53 3.63 8.10
N TRP A 149 18.15 4.78 7.82
CA TRP A 149 19.58 4.94 7.97
C TRP A 149 20.04 4.81 9.42
N LEU A 150 19.40 5.52 10.35
CA LEU A 150 19.79 5.50 11.76
C LEU A 150 19.70 4.07 12.31
N VAL A 151 18.58 3.37 12.07
CA VAL A 151 18.41 1.97 12.52
C VAL A 151 19.46 1.05 11.92
N SER A 152 19.80 1.24 10.65
CA SER A 152 20.85 0.44 9.99
C SER A 152 22.23 0.74 10.58
N ALA A 153 22.55 2.01 10.83
CA ALA A 153 23.83 2.44 11.40
C ALA A 153 24.03 1.98 12.86
N TRP A 154 22.96 2.01 13.66
CA TRP A 154 23.00 1.62 15.07
C TRP A 154 22.81 0.13 15.33
N ASP A 155 22.51 -0.67 14.31
CA ASP A 155 22.46 -2.11 14.48
C ASP A 155 23.84 -2.65 14.89
N LEU A 156 23.86 -3.34 16.03
CA LEU A 156 25.06 -3.94 16.62
C LEU A 156 25.57 -5.11 15.77
N ARG A 157 24.70 -5.69 14.94
CA ARG A 157 24.97 -6.88 14.15
C ARG A 157 25.22 -6.59 12.67
N LYS A 158 25.24 -5.31 12.28
CA LYS A 158 25.31 -4.86 10.87
C LYS A 158 26.49 -5.42 10.06
N GLU A 159 27.62 -5.70 10.71
CA GLU A 159 28.82 -6.25 10.04
C GLU A 159 28.90 -7.78 10.07
N HIS A 160 28.01 -8.44 10.83
CA HIS A 160 28.03 -9.88 11.00
C HIS A 160 27.23 -10.55 9.88
N ASP A 161 27.75 -11.68 9.36
CA ASP A 161 27.08 -12.48 8.33
C ASP A 161 26.03 -13.42 8.96
N ILE A 162 25.01 -12.82 9.57
CA ILE A 162 23.97 -13.57 10.29
C ILE A 162 23.00 -14.19 9.28
N PRO A 163 22.74 -15.51 9.36
CA PRO A 163 21.74 -16.14 8.51
C PRO A 163 20.35 -15.58 8.80
N GLY A 164 19.55 -15.43 7.74
CA GLY A 164 18.15 -15.02 7.86
C GLY A 164 17.30 -16.05 8.62
N LEU A 165 16.12 -15.61 9.05
CA LEU A 165 15.10 -16.46 9.65
C LEU A 165 14.55 -17.47 8.65
N GLN A 166 13.99 -18.57 9.15
CA GLN A 166 13.32 -19.56 8.32
C GLN A 166 12.03 -19.00 7.74
N ASP A 167 11.93 -18.95 6.41
CA ASP A 167 10.72 -18.57 5.68
C ASP A 167 10.10 -19.78 4.95
N ASN A 168 9.06 -20.34 5.54
CA ASN A 168 8.39 -21.52 4.98
C ASN A 168 7.72 -21.26 3.63
N VAL A 169 7.22 -20.05 3.39
CA VAL A 169 6.59 -19.71 2.10
C VAL A 169 7.66 -19.60 1.03
N GLY A 170 8.79 -18.96 1.33
CA GLY A 170 9.94 -18.90 0.42
C GLY A 170 10.49 -20.28 0.09
N ILE A 171 10.60 -21.16 1.09
CA ILE A 171 11.03 -22.55 0.91
C ILE A 171 10.03 -23.31 0.03
N ALA A 172 8.73 -23.20 0.32
CA ALA A 172 7.68 -23.88 -0.46
C ALA A 172 7.64 -23.39 -1.92
N ALA A 173 7.77 -22.08 -2.16
CA ALA A 173 7.81 -21.51 -3.51
C ALA A 173 9.01 -22.04 -4.31
N LYS A 174 10.20 -22.08 -3.71
CA LYS A 174 11.41 -22.65 -4.33
C LYS A 174 11.27 -24.15 -4.59
N TRP A 175 10.71 -24.89 -3.62
CA TRP A 175 10.44 -26.33 -3.73
C TRP A 175 9.47 -26.64 -4.88
N LEU A 176 8.44 -25.82 -5.04
CA LEU A 176 7.45 -25.96 -6.12
C LEU A 176 8.07 -25.61 -7.49
N ALA A 177 8.86 -24.53 -7.56
CA ALA A 177 9.60 -24.15 -8.76
C ALA A 177 10.64 -25.19 -9.21
N ALA A 178 11.18 -25.98 -8.27
CA ALA A 178 12.05 -27.11 -8.59
C ALA A 178 11.28 -28.30 -9.21
N ARG A 179 9.99 -28.45 -8.90
CA ARG A 179 9.16 -29.60 -9.33
C ARG A 179 8.28 -29.36 -10.55
N SER A 180 7.98 -28.10 -10.86
CA SER A 180 7.07 -27.74 -11.94
C SER A 180 7.66 -26.61 -12.77
N ASP A 181 7.77 -26.81 -14.08
CA ASP A 181 8.23 -25.77 -15.00
C ASP A 181 7.28 -24.58 -15.00
N TRP A 182 5.97 -24.80 -14.82
CA TRP A 182 4.99 -23.72 -14.66
C TRP A 182 5.26 -22.89 -13.40
N ALA A 183 5.57 -23.52 -12.28
CA ALA A 183 5.92 -22.81 -11.06
C ALA A 183 7.26 -22.07 -11.19
N ARG A 184 8.23 -22.66 -11.90
CA ARG A 184 9.51 -22.00 -12.21
C ARG A 184 9.32 -20.76 -13.07
N LEU A 185 8.50 -20.86 -14.11
CA LEU A 185 8.13 -19.74 -14.97
C LEU A 185 7.38 -18.67 -14.17
N PHE A 186 6.41 -19.06 -13.33
CA PHE A 186 5.66 -18.12 -12.49
C PHE A 186 6.58 -17.34 -11.54
N VAL A 187 7.46 -18.03 -10.80
CA VAL A 187 8.41 -17.42 -9.86
C VAL A 187 9.53 -16.65 -10.60
N GLY A 188 9.90 -17.08 -11.80
CA GLY A 188 10.93 -16.42 -12.61
C GLY A 188 10.40 -15.18 -13.34
N ALA A 189 9.10 -15.12 -13.63
CA ALA A 189 8.48 -14.00 -14.32
C ALA A 189 8.53 -12.74 -13.45
N ARG A 190 9.11 -11.66 -13.97
CA ARG A 190 9.02 -10.32 -13.37
C ARG A 190 7.88 -9.51 -14.01
N ALA A 191 6.70 -10.14 -14.00
CA ALA A 191 5.53 -9.65 -14.71
C ALA A 191 5.03 -8.28 -14.22
N VAL A 192 5.15 -7.98 -12.91
CA VAL A 192 4.65 -6.74 -12.32
C VAL A 192 5.66 -6.16 -11.33
N ASP A 193 5.86 -4.85 -11.39
CA ASP A 193 6.76 -4.05 -10.56
C ASP A 193 6.02 -2.83 -10.00
N THR A 194 6.66 -2.11 -9.08
CA THR A 194 6.11 -0.91 -8.44
C THR A 194 5.60 0.12 -9.44
N LEU A 195 6.31 0.30 -10.56
CA LEU A 195 5.92 1.24 -11.61
C LEU A 195 4.56 0.88 -12.22
N ARG A 196 4.29 -0.40 -12.52
CA ARG A 196 3.00 -0.82 -13.06
C ARG A 196 1.84 -0.59 -12.08
N PHE A 197 2.04 -0.84 -10.78
CA PHE A 197 1.05 -0.50 -9.76
C PHE A 197 0.79 1.01 -9.69
N LEU A 198 1.84 1.83 -9.75
CA LEU A 198 1.72 3.29 -9.79
C LEU A 198 0.94 3.74 -11.03
N VAL A 199 1.26 3.21 -12.22
CA VAL A 199 0.56 3.54 -13.47
C VAL A 199 -0.92 3.15 -13.38
N LEU A 200 -1.27 1.99 -12.81
CA LEU A 200 -2.67 1.58 -12.64
C LEU A 200 -3.43 2.44 -11.64
N LEU A 201 -2.77 2.91 -10.58
CA LEU A 201 -3.35 3.85 -9.62
C LEU A 201 -3.58 5.23 -10.27
N LEU A 202 -2.57 5.75 -11.00
CA LEU A 202 -2.69 6.99 -11.75
C LEU A 202 -3.73 6.90 -12.86
N ALA A 203 -3.80 5.77 -13.57
CA ALA A 203 -4.80 5.52 -14.60
C ALA A 203 -6.22 5.62 -14.02
N LEU A 204 -6.47 5.06 -12.83
CA LEU A 204 -7.74 5.22 -12.15
C LEU A 204 -8.02 6.70 -11.78
N ALA A 205 -7.04 7.42 -11.24
CA ALA A 205 -7.21 8.82 -10.86
C ALA A 205 -7.48 9.73 -12.07
N PHE A 206 -6.73 9.55 -13.18
CA PHE A 206 -6.90 10.32 -14.41
C PHE A 206 -8.09 9.84 -15.26
N SER A 207 -8.65 8.66 -15.00
CA SER A 207 -9.81 8.14 -15.73
C SER A 207 -11.05 9.04 -15.65
N VAL A 208 -11.09 9.93 -14.64
CA VAL A 208 -12.11 10.97 -14.49
C VAL A 208 -12.15 11.92 -15.69
N LEU A 209 -11.00 12.19 -16.33
CA LEU A 209 -10.91 13.01 -17.55
C LEU A 209 -11.68 12.41 -18.74
N TRP A 210 -11.94 11.10 -18.70
CA TRP A 210 -12.76 10.35 -19.67
C TRP A 210 -14.12 9.93 -19.12
N GLU A 211 -14.55 10.54 -18.01
CA GLU A 211 -15.81 10.24 -17.31
C GLU A 211 -16.00 8.74 -17.03
N GLN A 212 -14.90 7.99 -16.83
CA GLN A 212 -14.95 6.55 -16.57
C GLN A 212 -15.39 6.23 -15.15
N VAL A 213 -15.23 7.16 -14.21
CA VAL A 213 -15.63 7.01 -12.81
C VAL A 213 -16.39 8.24 -12.32
N PRO A 214 -17.41 8.08 -11.46
CA PRO A 214 -18.22 9.19 -10.95
C PRO A 214 -17.61 9.85 -9.69
N TYR A 215 -16.28 9.93 -9.61
CA TYR A 215 -15.53 10.42 -8.46
C TYR A 215 -14.51 11.49 -8.89
N SER A 216 -13.93 12.20 -7.93
CA SER A 216 -12.81 13.12 -8.17
C SER A 216 -11.48 12.37 -8.14
N GLY A 217 -10.62 12.66 -9.12
CA GLY A 217 -9.28 12.08 -9.21
C GLY A 217 -8.40 12.50 -8.03
N PHE A 218 -8.44 13.79 -7.66
CA PHE A 218 -7.74 14.30 -6.47
C PHE A 218 -8.27 13.70 -5.18
N GLY A 219 -9.58 13.47 -5.05
CA GLY A 219 -10.18 12.82 -3.89
C GLY A 219 -9.70 11.37 -3.70
N ILE A 220 -9.70 10.58 -4.79
CA ILE A 220 -9.15 9.21 -4.80
C ILE A 220 -7.68 9.22 -4.37
N MET A 221 -6.89 10.11 -4.96
CA MET A 221 -5.45 10.21 -4.67
C MET A 221 -5.18 10.71 -3.26
N ALA A 222 -5.98 11.62 -2.70
CA ALA A 222 -5.82 12.09 -1.32
C ALA A 222 -5.90 10.92 -0.33
N ARG A 223 -6.89 10.04 -0.48
CA ARG A 223 -7.01 8.83 0.36
C ARG A 223 -5.86 7.87 0.13
N ALA A 224 -5.46 7.62 -1.12
CA ALA A 224 -4.33 6.73 -1.43
C ALA A 224 -3.01 7.23 -0.83
N VAL A 225 -2.73 8.53 -0.99
CA VAL A 225 -1.54 9.19 -0.45
C VAL A 225 -1.51 9.18 1.08
N LEU A 226 -2.64 9.45 1.74
CA LEU A 226 -2.70 9.38 3.20
C LEU A 226 -2.60 7.93 3.72
N THR A 227 -3.17 6.96 2.98
CA THR A 227 -3.05 5.53 3.32
C THR A 227 -1.61 5.07 3.30
N ILE A 228 -0.85 5.44 2.26
CA ILE A 228 0.56 5.08 2.20
C ILE A 228 1.38 5.82 3.27
N CYS A 229 1.09 7.10 3.52
CA CYS A 229 1.71 7.87 4.62
C CYS A 229 1.51 7.16 5.97
N CYS A 230 0.28 6.84 6.36
CA CYS A 230 0.00 6.15 7.62
C CYS A 230 0.61 4.74 7.67
N SER A 231 0.56 3.97 6.57
CA SER A 231 1.19 2.65 6.50
C SER A 231 2.70 2.74 6.70
N ARG A 232 3.35 3.76 6.15
CA ARG A 232 4.79 3.96 6.27
C ARG A 232 5.21 4.46 7.66
N ILE A 233 4.38 5.28 8.32
CA ILE A 233 4.56 5.59 9.76
C ILE A 233 4.53 4.31 10.60
N LEU A 234 3.54 3.44 10.41
CA LEU A 234 3.47 2.16 11.13
C LEU A 234 4.69 1.29 10.86
N ARG A 235 5.15 1.25 9.60
CA ARG A 235 6.39 0.56 9.22
C ARG A 235 7.62 1.12 9.94
N MET A 236 7.76 2.45 10.02
CA MET A 236 8.82 3.09 10.82
C MET A 236 8.79 2.64 12.27
N CYS A 237 7.60 2.61 12.89
CA CYS A 237 7.45 2.13 14.26
C CYS A 237 7.94 0.67 14.40
N CYS A 238 7.63 -0.21 13.44
CA CYS A 238 8.05 -1.62 13.49
C CYS A 238 9.58 -1.76 13.51
N PHE A 239 10.29 -1.20 12.53
CA PHE A 239 11.74 -1.40 12.44
C PHE A 239 12.55 -0.54 13.44
N MET A 240 11.96 0.54 13.96
CA MET A 240 12.50 1.25 15.14
C MET A 240 12.38 0.42 16.42
N SER A 241 11.33 -0.39 16.54
CA SER A 241 11.10 -1.22 17.73
C SER A 241 11.91 -2.52 17.67
N THR A 242 12.06 -3.11 16.49
CA THR A 242 12.69 -4.42 16.35
C THR A 242 13.37 -4.58 14.99
N VAL A 243 14.64 -5.02 15.03
CA VAL A 243 15.44 -5.35 13.84
C VAL A 243 15.55 -6.87 13.69
N LEU A 244 15.06 -7.39 12.57
CA LEU A 244 15.23 -8.79 12.18
C LEU A 244 16.48 -8.96 11.31
N PRO A 245 17.16 -10.13 11.35
CA PRO A 245 18.28 -10.40 10.45
C PRO A 245 17.78 -10.43 9.00
N ASN A 246 18.59 -9.94 8.07
CA ASN A 246 18.22 -9.88 6.66
C ASN A 246 18.15 -11.27 6.01
N PRO A 247 17.14 -11.57 5.17
CA PRO A 247 17.11 -12.78 4.35
C PRO A 247 18.38 -12.98 3.51
N ARG A 248 19.08 -11.88 3.17
CA ARG A 248 20.40 -11.85 2.52
C ARG A 248 21.50 -11.57 3.56
N PRO A 249 22.33 -12.57 3.89
CA PRO A 249 23.46 -12.39 4.79
C PRO A 249 24.44 -11.31 4.30
N GLY A 250 24.90 -10.49 5.24
CA GLY A 250 25.84 -9.39 4.99
C GLY A 250 25.27 -8.24 4.16
N CYS A 251 23.94 -8.06 4.13
CA CYS A 251 23.29 -7.00 3.35
C CYS A 251 23.87 -5.62 3.64
N TYR A 252 24.06 -5.27 4.92
CA TYR A 252 24.51 -3.93 5.31
C TYR A 252 25.93 -3.65 4.81
N ALA A 253 26.88 -4.56 5.07
CA ALA A 253 28.28 -4.42 4.64
C ALA A 253 28.44 -4.27 3.12
N LYS A 254 27.53 -4.85 2.33
CA LYS A 254 27.53 -4.76 0.86
C LYS A 254 26.93 -3.45 0.34
N ARG A 255 26.12 -2.75 1.12
CA ARG A 255 25.21 -1.70 0.62
C ARG A 255 25.37 -0.35 1.28
N PHE A 256 25.88 -0.29 2.51
CA PHE A 256 26.02 0.95 3.26
C PHE A 256 27.49 1.30 3.51
N PRO A 257 27.85 2.60 3.42
CA PRO A 257 29.17 3.08 3.80
C PRO A 257 29.38 2.93 5.32
N PRO A 258 30.64 3.00 5.80
CA PRO A 258 30.90 3.07 7.23
C PRO A 258 30.16 4.24 7.88
N VAL A 259 29.75 4.07 9.13
CA VAL A 259 29.01 5.08 9.87
C VAL A 259 29.93 6.28 10.15
N PRO A 260 29.56 7.51 9.79
CA PRO A 260 30.36 8.69 10.08
C PRO A 260 30.57 8.90 11.59
N GLU A 261 31.73 9.45 11.97
CA GLU A 261 31.98 9.82 13.36
C GLU A 261 31.11 11.03 13.76
N GLY A 262 30.39 10.89 14.87
CA GLY A 262 29.57 11.94 15.45
C GLY A 262 28.07 11.88 15.09
N LEU A 263 27.24 12.21 16.07
CA LEU A 263 25.78 12.16 15.99
C LEU A 263 25.23 13.00 14.83
N TRP A 264 25.70 14.23 14.69
CA TRP A 264 25.21 15.15 13.67
C TRP A 264 25.60 14.74 12.25
N ALA A 265 26.82 14.22 12.05
CA ALA A 265 27.24 13.68 10.75
C ALA A 265 26.40 12.46 10.35
N THR A 266 26.07 11.60 11.32
CA THR A 266 25.19 10.45 11.13
C THR A 266 23.77 10.89 10.76
N ILE A 267 23.17 11.86 11.48
CA ILE A 267 21.82 12.37 11.14
C ILE A 267 21.81 13.04 9.78
N ARG A 268 22.80 13.89 9.48
CA ARG A 268 22.92 14.57 8.20
C ARG A 268 23.00 13.55 7.05
N ALA A 269 23.77 12.48 7.21
CA ALA A 269 23.85 11.40 6.22
C ALA A 269 22.48 10.75 5.97
N GLY A 270 21.61 10.67 6.98
CA GLY A 270 20.23 10.18 6.83
C GLY A 270 19.36 11.04 5.92
N TYR A 271 19.62 12.35 5.80
CA TYR A 271 18.84 13.25 4.94
C TYR A 271 19.50 13.54 3.59
N THR A 272 20.83 13.44 3.50
CA THR A 272 21.55 13.81 2.26
C THR A 272 21.72 12.66 1.28
N THR A 273 21.61 11.41 1.74
CA THR A 273 21.76 10.23 0.87
C THR A 273 20.42 9.50 0.76
N ILE A 274 19.87 9.50 -0.46
CA ILE A 274 18.62 8.83 -0.80
C ILE A 274 18.89 7.33 -0.84
N ARG A 275 18.22 6.57 0.03
CA ARG A 275 18.35 5.10 0.12
C ARG A 275 17.09 4.43 -0.42
N GLY A 276 16.68 4.83 -1.63
CA GLY A 276 15.38 4.53 -2.24
C GLY A 276 15.04 3.05 -2.49
N PHE A 277 15.97 2.12 -2.25
CA PHE A 277 15.79 0.68 -2.43
C PHE A 277 15.59 -0.09 -1.10
N GLY A 278 15.16 0.58 -0.03
CA GLY A 278 14.92 -0.02 1.29
C GLY A 278 16.17 -0.19 2.16
N GLY A 279 15.98 -0.45 3.44
CA GLY A 279 17.02 -0.73 4.43
C GLY A 279 17.35 -2.23 4.50
N CYS A 280 18.54 -2.58 4.98
CA CYS A 280 18.84 -3.99 5.26
C CYS A 280 18.13 -4.51 6.52
N ASN A 281 17.51 -3.63 7.31
CA ASN A 281 16.91 -3.93 8.60
C ASN A 281 15.39 -3.65 8.64
N ASP A 282 14.77 -3.25 7.51
CA ASP A 282 13.35 -2.84 7.44
C ASP A 282 12.36 -4.01 7.25
N LEU A 283 12.58 -5.10 7.99
CA LEU A 283 12.10 -6.45 7.66
C LEU A 283 10.96 -6.93 8.56
N ILE A 284 9.89 -6.14 8.65
CA ILE A 284 8.65 -6.53 9.38
C ILE A 284 7.42 -6.05 8.62
N PHE A 285 7.49 -4.89 7.99
CA PHE A 285 6.41 -4.30 7.23
C PHE A 285 7.00 -3.83 5.89
N SER A 286 6.70 -4.53 4.80
CA SER A 286 7.20 -4.15 3.48
C SER A 286 6.54 -2.88 2.95
N GLY A 287 7.36 -1.88 2.60
CA GLY A 287 6.89 -0.65 1.95
C GLY A 287 6.42 -0.89 0.50
N HIS A 288 7.00 -1.88 -0.20
CA HIS A 288 6.57 -2.24 -1.56
C HIS A 288 5.17 -2.83 -1.56
N ALA A 289 4.92 -3.85 -0.74
CA ALA A 289 3.60 -4.46 -0.62
C ALA A 289 2.54 -3.45 -0.15
N ALA A 290 2.88 -2.57 0.79
CA ALA A 290 2.00 -1.49 1.23
C ALA A 290 1.57 -0.60 0.05
N PHE A 291 2.53 -0.23 -0.82
CA PHE A 291 2.24 0.57 -2.00
C PHE A 291 1.43 -0.20 -3.06
N TRP A 292 1.82 -1.43 -3.38
CA TRP A 292 1.13 -2.27 -4.38
C TRP A 292 -0.32 -2.51 -4.02
N MET A 293 -0.61 -2.65 -2.72
CA MET A 293 -1.96 -2.87 -2.19
C MET A 293 -2.92 -1.70 -2.46
N LEU A 294 -2.43 -0.48 -2.69
CA LEU A 294 -3.28 0.68 -2.96
C LEU A 294 -4.09 0.53 -4.25
N ALA A 295 -3.50 -0.02 -5.31
CA ALA A 295 -4.18 -0.17 -6.59
C ALA A 295 -5.41 -1.11 -6.52
N PRO A 296 -5.31 -2.38 -6.05
CA PRO A 296 -6.49 -3.24 -5.92
C PRO A 296 -7.53 -2.66 -4.98
N LEU A 297 -7.14 -1.99 -3.89
CA LEU A 297 -8.06 -1.33 -2.96
C LEU A 297 -8.79 -0.15 -3.62
N ALA A 298 -8.07 0.73 -4.31
CA ALA A 298 -8.64 1.88 -4.98
C ALA A 298 -9.59 1.46 -6.11
N TRP A 299 -9.19 0.48 -6.93
CA TRP A 299 -10.03 -0.07 -8.00
C TRP A 299 -11.29 -0.74 -7.45
N ARG A 300 -11.17 -1.56 -6.40
CA ARG A 300 -12.33 -2.16 -5.72
C ARG A 300 -13.29 -1.11 -5.17
N THR A 301 -12.75 0.00 -4.65
CA THR A 301 -13.53 1.03 -3.95
C THR A 301 -14.21 2.00 -4.91
N TYR A 302 -13.47 2.53 -5.90
CA TYR A 302 -13.91 3.65 -6.75
C TYR A 302 -14.25 3.25 -8.19
N TYR A 303 -14.03 2.00 -8.56
CA TYR A 303 -14.43 1.46 -9.85
C TYR A 303 -15.29 0.19 -9.68
N PRO A 304 -16.40 0.28 -8.92
CA PRO A 304 -17.19 -0.89 -8.60
C PRO A 304 -17.87 -1.45 -9.86
N GLY A 305 -17.70 -2.74 -10.10
CA GLY A 305 -18.51 -3.50 -11.05
C GLY A 305 -17.83 -4.02 -12.30
N HIS A 306 -16.56 -3.66 -12.49
CA HIS A 306 -15.65 -4.30 -13.41
C HIS A 306 -14.70 -5.17 -12.60
N ARG A 307 -14.66 -6.47 -12.90
CA ARG A 307 -14.00 -7.45 -12.04
C ARG A 307 -12.66 -7.91 -12.59
N LEU A 308 -12.44 -7.81 -13.90
CA LEU A 308 -11.26 -8.39 -14.52
C LEU A 308 -9.99 -7.71 -14.00
N THR A 309 -9.86 -6.39 -14.13
CA THR A 309 -8.66 -5.69 -13.67
C THR A 309 -8.49 -5.80 -12.16
N THR A 310 -9.56 -5.74 -11.37
CA THR A 310 -9.45 -5.92 -9.92
C THR A 310 -8.92 -7.31 -9.58
N TRP A 311 -9.43 -8.38 -10.20
CA TRP A 311 -8.88 -9.73 -10.01
C TRP A 311 -7.42 -9.83 -10.45
N LEU A 312 -7.08 -9.27 -11.62
CA LEU A 312 -5.71 -9.25 -12.11
C LEU A 312 -4.77 -8.46 -11.19
N LEU A 313 -5.22 -7.36 -10.58
CA LEU A 313 -4.46 -6.60 -9.58
C LEU A 313 -4.19 -7.42 -8.32
N TRP A 314 -5.16 -8.20 -7.84
CA TRP A 314 -4.95 -9.12 -6.71
C TRP A 314 -3.97 -10.24 -7.05
N LEU A 315 -4.08 -10.82 -8.26
CA LEU A 315 -3.13 -11.83 -8.75
C LEU A 315 -1.72 -11.25 -8.92
N ALA A 316 -1.62 -10.04 -9.48
CA ALA A 316 -0.37 -9.30 -9.63
C ALA A 316 0.26 -8.99 -8.27
N LEU A 317 -0.54 -8.58 -7.28
CA LEU A 317 -0.07 -8.33 -5.91
C LEU A 317 0.48 -9.61 -5.30
N PHE A 318 -0.28 -10.70 -5.37
CA PHE A 318 0.15 -12.01 -4.87
C PHE A 318 1.47 -12.45 -5.51
N HIS A 319 1.56 -12.36 -6.84
CA HIS A 319 2.76 -12.70 -7.59
C HIS A 319 3.97 -11.82 -7.22
N ALA A 320 3.78 -10.51 -7.13
CA ALA A 320 4.83 -9.58 -6.71
C ALA A 320 5.33 -9.87 -5.28
N CYS A 321 4.42 -10.22 -4.36
CA CYS A 321 4.77 -10.64 -3.01
C CYS A 321 5.64 -11.91 -3.00
N ILE A 322 5.28 -12.92 -3.79
CA ILE A 322 6.07 -14.15 -3.90
C ILE A 322 7.46 -13.86 -4.49
N ASN A 323 7.54 -12.98 -5.49
CA ASN A 323 8.82 -12.61 -6.10
C ASN A 323 9.77 -11.92 -5.11
N ASP A 324 9.28 -10.99 -4.29
CA ASP A 324 10.10 -10.32 -3.27
C ASP A 324 10.59 -11.30 -2.19
N VAL A 325 9.77 -12.29 -1.83
CA VAL A 325 10.17 -13.35 -0.90
C VAL A 325 11.24 -14.27 -1.51
N VAL A 326 11.03 -14.75 -2.73
CA VAL A 326 11.99 -15.66 -3.40
C VAL A 326 13.31 -14.97 -3.69
N THR A 327 13.27 -13.68 -4.06
CA THR A 327 14.45 -12.86 -4.27
C THR A 327 15.12 -12.41 -2.97
N LEU A 328 14.60 -12.81 -1.80
CA LEU A 328 15.18 -12.50 -0.49
C LEU A 328 15.22 -10.98 -0.21
N GLN A 329 14.22 -10.23 -0.69
CA GLN A 329 14.08 -8.81 -0.34
C GLN A 329 13.35 -8.65 0.99
N HIS A 330 12.36 -9.50 1.25
CA HIS A 330 11.54 -9.51 2.46
C HIS A 330 11.19 -10.93 2.87
N TYR A 331 10.81 -11.11 4.13
CA TYR A 331 10.15 -12.34 4.56
C TYR A 331 8.69 -12.34 4.12
N SER A 332 8.12 -13.52 3.96
CA SER A 332 6.70 -13.68 3.62
C SER A 332 5.76 -13.07 4.67
N VAL A 333 6.16 -13.07 5.94
CA VAL A 333 5.42 -12.40 7.02
C VAL A 333 5.39 -10.88 6.81
N ASP A 334 6.49 -10.28 6.32
CA ASP A 334 6.56 -8.84 6.06
C ASP A 334 5.57 -8.43 4.96
N MET A 335 5.44 -9.28 3.94
CA MET A 335 4.53 -9.07 2.82
C MET A 335 3.07 -9.24 3.25
N LEU A 336 2.79 -10.29 4.04
CA LEU A 336 1.45 -10.55 4.56
C LEU A 336 0.99 -9.41 5.49
N LEU A 337 1.84 -9.01 6.43
CA LEU A 337 1.54 -7.93 7.37
C LEU A 337 1.29 -6.63 6.60
N ALA A 338 2.10 -6.33 5.60
CA ALA A 338 1.90 -5.15 4.77
C ALA A 338 0.53 -5.12 4.09
N VAL A 339 0.11 -6.24 3.50
CA VAL A 339 -1.21 -6.33 2.85
C VAL A 339 -2.35 -6.13 3.85
N VAL A 340 -2.30 -6.82 5.00
CA VAL A 340 -3.37 -6.78 6.01
C VAL A 340 -3.44 -5.41 6.68
N VAL A 341 -2.29 -4.87 7.12
CA VAL A 341 -2.24 -3.57 7.81
C VAL A 341 -2.61 -2.44 6.84
N THR A 342 -2.12 -2.44 5.60
CA THR A 342 -2.51 -1.41 4.63
C THR A 342 -3.99 -1.48 4.28
N TRP A 343 -4.60 -2.68 4.22
CA TRP A 343 -6.05 -2.79 4.11
C TRP A 343 -6.73 -2.14 5.32
N ALA A 344 -6.35 -2.50 6.54
CA ALA A 344 -6.93 -1.91 7.75
C ALA A 344 -6.81 -0.37 7.78
N VAL A 345 -5.64 0.16 7.39
CA VAL A 345 -5.42 1.61 7.26
C VAL A 345 -6.32 2.22 6.18
N TRP A 346 -6.47 1.58 5.03
CA TRP A 346 -7.37 2.06 3.97
C TRP A 346 -8.81 2.13 4.45
N ASP A 347 -9.28 1.12 5.20
CA ASP A 347 -10.62 1.06 5.77
C ASP A 347 -10.82 2.15 6.84
N TRP A 348 -9.85 2.29 7.75
CA TRP A 348 -9.82 3.35 8.76
C TRP A 348 -9.88 4.74 8.13
N LEU A 349 -9.20 4.97 7.01
CA LEU A 349 -9.17 6.25 6.29
C LEU A 349 -10.33 6.45 5.30
N GLN A 350 -11.43 5.71 5.44
CA GLN A 350 -12.62 5.90 4.60
C GLN A 350 -13.17 7.34 4.66
N TRP A 351 -13.05 8.01 5.80
CA TRP A 351 -13.53 9.37 6.02
C TRP A 351 -12.79 10.43 5.18
N VAL A 352 -11.58 10.12 4.69
CA VAL A 352 -10.78 11.04 3.87
C VAL A 352 -11.49 11.30 2.53
N TYR A 353 -12.06 10.24 1.95
CA TYR A 353 -12.85 10.33 0.73
C TYR A 353 -13.89 9.18 0.71
N PRO A 354 -15.07 9.38 1.33
CA PRO A 354 -16.05 8.33 1.51
C PRO A 354 -16.76 8.00 0.18
N PRO A 355 -16.73 6.75 -0.32
CA PRO A 355 -17.20 6.40 -1.66
C PRO A 355 -18.73 6.46 -1.83
N ALA A 356 -19.50 6.44 -0.74
CA ALA A 356 -20.96 6.53 -0.78
C ALA A 356 -21.46 7.98 -0.87
N GLU A 357 -20.74 8.93 -0.25
CA GLU A 357 -21.15 10.33 -0.15
C GLU A 357 -20.53 11.21 -1.24
N THR A 358 -19.36 10.81 -1.75
CA THR A 358 -18.59 11.63 -2.71
C THR A 358 -18.90 11.30 -4.17
N VAL A 359 -19.94 10.50 -4.43
CA VAL A 359 -20.40 10.20 -5.79
C VAL A 359 -20.91 11.48 -6.42
N LEU A 360 -20.20 11.97 -7.44
CA LEU A 360 -20.54 13.24 -8.05
C LEU A 360 -21.79 13.11 -8.93
N PRO A 361 -22.68 14.11 -9.01
CA PRO A 361 -23.89 14.05 -9.83
C PRO A 361 -23.59 13.98 -11.33
N LYS A 362 -24.58 13.55 -12.13
CA LYS A 362 -24.49 13.63 -13.59
C LYS A 362 -24.65 15.10 -14.02
N ARG A 363 -23.80 15.55 -14.92
CA ARG A 363 -23.88 16.90 -15.46
C ARG A 363 -25.04 17.01 -16.45
N PRO A 364 -25.88 18.07 -16.38
CA PRO A 364 -26.91 18.32 -17.38
C PRO A 364 -26.31 18.49 -18.79
N PRO A 365 -26.98 18.00 -19.84
CA PRO A 365 -26.56 18.22 -21.21
C PRO A 365 -26.55 19.74 -21.51
N GLY A 366 -25.53 20.21 -22.21
CA GLY A 366 -25.40 21.62 -22.59
C GLY A 366 -24.80 22.56 -21.54
N GLN A 367 -24.55 22.12 -20.31
CA GLN A 367 -23.91 23.00 -19.31
C GLN A 367 -22.49 23.42 -19.76
N ALA A 368 -22.19 24.72 -19.67
CA ALA A 368 -20.90 25.30 -20.02
C ALA A 368 -19.75 24.63 -19.25
N ARG A 369 -18.54 24.62 -19.83
CA ARG A 369 -17.34 24.05 -19.18
C ARG A 369 -16.92 24.93 -18.00
N ASP A 370 -16.43 24.31 -16.94
CA ASP A 370 -15.83 25.04 -15.83
C ASP A 370 -14.50 25.65 -16.30
N LYS A 371 -14.15 26.83 -15.77
CA LYS A 371 -12.85 27.44 -16.03
C LYS A 371 -11.77 26.63 -15.34
N LEU A 372 -10.69 26.33 -16.06
CA LEU A 372 -9.50 25.71 -15.47
C LEU A 372 -8.74 26.75 -14.65
N ASN A 373 -8.56 26.49 -13.35
CA ASN A 373 -7.66 27.28 -12.54
C ASN A 373 -6.19 27.00 -12.94
N PRO A 374 -5.40 28.03 -13.33
CA PRO A 374 -4.01 27.85 -13.73
C PRO A 374 -3.13 27.27 -12.61
N ALA A 375 -3.47 27.50 -11.34
CA ALA A 375 -2.74 26.93 -10.21
C ALA A 375 -2.88 25.40 -10.14
N VAL A 376 -4.06 24.86 -10.48
CA VAL A 376 -4.28 23.41 -10.52
C VAL A 376 -3.53 22.78 -11.69
N LEU A 377 -3.50 23.46 -12.83
CA LEU A 377 -2.69 23.01 -13.97
C LEU A 377 -1.20 22.98 -13.62
N ALA A 378 -0.70 24.03 -12.98
CA ALA A 378 0.69 24.09 -12.51
C ALA A 378 1.00 22.97 -11.50
N LEU A 379 0.06 22.66 -10.60
CA LEU A 379 0.18 21.55 -9.65
C LEU A 379 0.28 20.21 -10.38
N ILE A 380 -0.59 19.92 -11.34
CA ILE A 380 -0.57 18.67 -12.10
C ILE A 380 0.76 18.52 -12.84
N ILE A 381 1.20 19.57 -13.54
CA ILE A 381 2.47 19.57 -14.25
C ILE A 381 3.63 19.35 -13.27
N GLY A 382 3.64 20.06 -12.14
CA GLY A 382 4.65 19.89 -11.09
C GLY A 382 4.70 18.46 -10.54
N CYS A 383 3.55 17.87 -10.19
CA CYS A 383 3.48 16.50 -9.72
C CYS A 383 3.97 15.49 -10.77
N LEU A 384 3.61 15.67 -12.04
CA LEU A 384 4.06 14.79 -13.12
C LEU A 384 5.57 14.92 -13.39
N LEU A 385 6.12 16.14 -13.34
CA LEU A 385 7.56 16.37 -13.46
C LEU A 385 8.33 15.74 -12.30
N VAL A 386 7.88 15.93 -11.07
CA VAL A 386 8.50 15.32 -9.88
C VAL A 386 8.43 13.79 -9.97
N ALA A 387 7.27 13.22 -10.34
CA ALA A 387 7.13 11.79 -10.54
C ALA A 387 8.08 11.28 -11.65
N GLY A 388 8.19 12.00 -12.76
CA GLY A 388 9.12 11.70 -13.85
C GLY A 388 10.58 11.70 -13.39
N ILE A 389 11.00 12.74 -12.65
CA ILE A 389 12.35 12.85 -12.10
C ILE A 389 12.63 11.69 -11.13
N ILE A 390 11.70 11.38 -10.22
CA ILE A 390 11.87 10.27 -9.27
C ILE A 390 12.02 8.92 -10.02
N VAL A 391 11.21 8.68 -11.05
CA VAL A 391 11.27 7.43 -11.82
C VAL A 391 12.57 7.32 -12.63
N ILE A 392 13.05 8.42 -13.21
CA ILE A 392 14.31 8.44 -13.97
C ILE A 392 15.51 8.32 -13.03
N ALA A 393 15.53 9.10 -11.95
CA ALA A 393 16.60 9.08 -10.96
C ALA A 393 16.65 7.77 -10.17
N GLY A 394 15.51 7.09 -9.97
CA GLY A 394 15.47 5.77 -9.34
C GLY A 394 15.89 4.62 -10.25
N LYS A 395 16.10 4.86 -11.55
CA LYS A 395 16.67 3.89 -12.50
C LYS A 395 18.16 4.10 -12.77
N ALA A 396 18.70 5.27 -12.41
CA ALA A 396 20.13 5.58 -12.42
C ALA A 396 20.78 5.11 -11.12
#